data_AF-A0A7W1QDV8-F1
#
_entry.id   AF-A0A7W1QDV8-F1
#
_cell.length_a   1.000
_cell.length_b   1.000
_cell.length_c   1.000
_cell.angle_alpha   90.00
_cell.angle_beta   90.00
_cell.angle_gamma   90.00
#
_symmetry.space_group_name_H-M   'P 1'
#
loop_
_entity.id
_entity.type
_entity.pdbx_description
1 polymer ?
#
loop_
_entity_poly.entity_id
_entity_poly.type
_entity_poly.pdbx_seq_one_letter_code
_entity_poly.pdbx_strand_id
1 'polypeptide(L)'
;MRLCVDELFTELIAEQLRERGHDVIHVHERPGLSGTPDDVLVDAMARERRAILTANVADFQQIAMRLAAEGREHAGMLFTSDRSMPRSRNT
;
A
#
# COMPACT_ATOMS: atom_id res chain seq x y z
N MET A 1 -3.33 11.66 6.47
CA MET A 1 -3.51 10.65 5.40
C MET A 1 -3.50 9.28 6.05
N ARG A 2 -4.37 8.36 5.61
CA ARG A 2 -4.41 6.98 6.09
C ARG A 2 -3.61 6.10 5.14
N LEU A 3 -2.85 5.14 5.67
CA LEU A 3 -1.98 4.25 4.87
C LEU A 3 -2.27 2.78 5.14
N CYS A 4 -2.17 1.97 4.08
CA CYS A 4 -2.09 0.52 4.13
C CYS A 4 -0.72 0.11 3.58
N VAL A 5 0.04 -0.62 4.38
CA VAL A 5 1.33 -1.18 3.99
C VAL A 5 1.09 -2.53 3.34
N ASP A 6 1.62 -2.68 2.13
CA ASP A 6 1.56 -3.89 1.32
C ASP A 6 2.35 -5.06 1.96
N GLU A 7 2.02 -6.30 1.58
CA GLU A 7 2.60 -7.55 2.11
C GLU A 7 4.08 -7.72 1.77
N LEU A 8 4.60 -6.93 0.83
CA LEU A 8 6.02 -6.85 0.47
C LEU A 8 6.88 -6.17 1.55
N PHE A 9 6.29 -5.73 2.64
CA PHE A 9 6.97 -5.16 3.79
C PHE A 9 6.69 -5.95 5.07
N THR A 10 7.47 -5.65 6.10
CA THR A 10 7.19 -6.17 7.44
C THR A 10 6.11 -5.34 8.12
N GLU A 11 5.27 -6.00 8.93
CA GLU A 11 4.29 -5.39 9.83
C GLU A 11 4.91 -4.33 10.74
N LEU A 12 6.20 -4.47 11.07
CA LEU A 12 6.96 -3.51 11.87
C LEU A 12 7.00 -2.10 11.26
N ILE A 13 6.87 -1.95 9.93
CA ILE A 13 6.75 -0.62 9.30
C ILE A 13 5.45 0.06 9.73
N ALA A 14 4.33 -0.66 9.73
CA ALA A 14 3.05 -0.11 10.15
C ALA A 14 3.08 0.26 11.63
N GLU A 15 3.66 -0.60 12.48
CA GLU A 15 3.85 -0.34 13.91
C GLU A 15 4.66 0.94 14.15
N GLN A 16 5.84 1.05 13.55
CA GLN A 16 6.72 2.21 13.72
C GLN A 16 6.13 3.51 13.19
N LEU A 17 5.30 3.46 12.13
CA LEU A 17 4.59 4.62 11.63
C LEU A 17 3.44 5.02 12.57
N ARG A 18 2.74 4.04 13.15
CA ARG A 18 1.71 4.27 14.17
C ARG A 18 2.30 4.93 15.42
N GLU A 19 3.46 4.49 15.90
CA GLU A 19 4.19 5.12 17.01
C GLU A 19 4.55 6.60 16.74
N ARG A 20 4.74 6.95 15.46
CA ARG A 20 5.01 8.32 15.02
C ARG A 20 3.73 9.14 14.78
N GLY A 21 2.55 8.60 15.11
CA GLY A 21 1.27 9.30 15.03
C GLY A 21 0.56 9.20 13.68
N HIS A 22 0.97 8.28 12.80
CA HIS A 22 0.30 8.06 11.52
C HIS A 22 -0.81 6.99 11.63
N ASP A 23 -1.92 7.16 10.90
CA ASP A 23 -2.97 6.14 10.76
C ASP A 23 -2.54 5.14 9.70
N VAL A 24 -1.88 4.06 10.13
CA VAL A 24 -1.31 3.03 9.25
C VAL A 24 -1.76 1.65 9.69
N ILE A 25 -2.14 0.82 8.72
CA ILE A 25 -2.37 -0.61 8.92
C ILE A 25 -1.43 -1.39 8.01
N HIS A 26 -1.17 -2.64 8.36
CA HIS A 26 -0.59 -3.61 7.43
C HIS A 26 -1.69 -4.44 6.74
N VAL A 27 -1.50 -4.89 5.51
CA VAL A 27 -2.51 -5.68 4.79
C VAL A 27 -2.91 -6.96 5.54
N HIS A 28 -1.97 -7.58 6.26
CA HIS A 28 -2.24 -8.75 7.12
C HIS A 28 -3.13 -8.46 8.32
N GLU A 29 -3.20 -7.21 8.79
CA GLU A 29 -4.08 -6.81 9.89
C GLU A 29 -5.55 -6.73 9.43
N ARG A 30 -5.82 -6.87 8.11
CA ARG A 30 -7.17 -6.88 7.54
C ARG A 30 -7.58 -8.32 7.21
N PRO A 31 -8.50 -8.92 7.99
CA PRO A 31 -9.02 -10.25 7.70
C PRO A 31 -9.60 -10.30 6.28
N GLY A 32 -9.13 -11.26 5.49
CA GLY A 32 -9.62 -11.49 4.13
C GLY A 32 -9.03 -10.59 3.05
N LEU A 33 -8.01 -9.76 3.34
CA LEU A 33 -7.25 -9.03 2.32
C LEU A 33 -5.83 -9.57 2.08
N SER A 34 -5.26 -10.30 3.02
CA SER A 34 -3.98 -11.00 2.82
C SER A 34 -4.08 -12.00 1.67
N GLY A 35 -3.13 -11.94 0.73
CA GLY A 35 -3.11 -12.80 -0.46
C GLY A 35 -4.27 -12.58 -1.44
N THR A 36 -5.04 -11.50 -1.29
CA THR A 36 -6.05 -11.13 -2.30
C THR A 36 -5.41 -10.46 -3.50
N PRO A 37 -6.03 -10.53 -4.69
CA PRO A 37 -5.54 -9.81 -5.86
C PRO A 37 -5.46 -8.30 -5.60
N ASP A 38 -4.43 -7.65 -6.17
CA ASP A 38 -4.18 -6.21 -6.01
C ASP A 38 -5.41 -5.34 -6.28
N ASP A 39 -6.24 -5.70 -7.27
CA ASP A 39 -7.49 -5.00 -7.57
C ASP A 39 -8.48 -4.99 -6.40
N VAL A 40 -8.59 -6.11 -5.69
CA VAL A 40 -9.46 -6.26 -4.52
C VAL A 40 -8.93 -5.43 -3.36
N LEU A 41 -7.62 -5.42 -3.16
CA LEU A 41 -6.96 -4.58 -2.16
C LEU A 41 -7.18 -3.09 -2.46
N VAL A 42 -6.96 -2.66 -3.71
CA VAL A 42 -7.15 -1.26 -4.13
C VAL A 42 -8.59 -0.81 -3.91
N ASP A 43 -9.57 -1.63 -4.28
CA ASP A 43 -10.99 -1.31 -4.08
C ASP A 43 -11.37 -1.24 -2.59
N ALA A 44 -10.84 -2.14 -1.76
CA ALA A 44 -11.06 -2.10 -0.33
C ALA A 44 -10.47 -0.81 0.29
N MET A 45 -9.24 -0.49 -0.07
CA MET A 45 -8.53 0.69 0.45
C MET A 45 -9.13 2.01 -0.05
N ALA A 46 -9.64 2.04 -1.28
CA ALA A 46 -10.41 3.17 -1.80
C ALA A 46 -11.65 3.46 -0.94
N ARG A 47 -12.43 2.43 -0.58
CA ARG A 47 -13.61 2.57 0.31
C ARG A 47 -13.25 3.07 1.69
N GLU A 48 -12.09 2.69 2.20
CA GLU A 48 -11.58 3.12 3.51
C GLU A 48 -10.87 4.48 3.49
N ARG A 49 -10.74 5.09 2.30
CA ARG A 49 -9.97 6.32 2.07
C ARG A 49 -8.52 6.19 2.55
N ARG A 50 -7.91 5.06 2.24
CA ARG A 50 -6.57 4.68 2.68
C ARG A 50 -5.64 4.51 1.48
N ALA A 51 -4.56 5.28 1.44
CA ALA A 51 -3.55 5.14 0.39
C ALA A 51 -2.74 3.85 0.58
N ILE A 52 -2.27 3.25 -0.51
CA ILE A 52 -1.46 2.02 -0.45
C ILE A 52 0.02 2.38 -0.58
N LEU A 53 0.85 1.85 0.32
CA LEU A 53 2.31 1.89 0.24
C LEU A 53 2.81 0.55 -0.28
N THR A 54 3.42 0.52 -1.47
CA THR A 54 3.91 -0.70 -2.11
C THR A 54 5.24 -0.50 -2.84
N ALA A 55 6.02 -1.58 -2.96
CA ALA A 55 7.17 -1.67 -3.85
C ALA A 55 6.81 -2.31 -5.21
N ASN A 56 5.60 -2.85 -5.37
CA ASN A 56 5.10 -3.42 -6.62
C ASN A 56 4.59 -2.30 -7.55
N VAL A 57 5.51 -1.46 -8.05
CA VAL A 57 5.14 -0.26 -8.81
C VAL A 57 4.42 -0.60 -10.11
N ALA A 58 4.87 -1.63 -10.83
CA ALA A 58 4.36 -1.95 -12.16
C ALA A 58 2.87 -2.28 -12.13
N ASP A 59 2.45 -3.20 -11.26
CA ASP A 59 1.08 -3.69 -11.21
C ASP A 59 0.13 -2.60 -10.68
N PHE A 60 0.51 -1.95 -9.57
CA PHE A 60 -0.32 -0.90 -8.96
C PHE A 60 -0.43 0.36 -9.84
N GLN A 61 0.61 0.72 -10.59
CA GLN A 61 0.53 1.81 -11.56
C GLN A 61 -0.44 1.47 -12.70
N GLN A 62 -0.42 0.24 -13.22
CA GLN A 62 -1.38 -0.20 -14.24
C GLN A 62 -2.82 -0.12 -13.71
N ILE A 63 -3.05 -0.56 -12.47
CA ILE A 63 -4.36 -0.47 -11.83
C ILE A 63 -4.80 0.98 -11.67
N ALA A 64 -3.92 1.87 -11.20
CA ALA A 64 -4.23 3.30 -11.07
C ALA A 64 -4.63 3.93 -12.40
N MET A 65 -3.88 3.64 -13.46
CA MET A 65 -4.19 4.14 -14.81
C MET A 65 -5.53 3.61 -15.31
N ARG A 66 -5.83 2.33 -15.08
CA ARG A 66 -7.11 1.72 -15.45
C ARG A 66 -8.26 2.40 -14.72
N LEU A 67 -8.16 2.59 -13.41
CA LEU A 67 -9.18 3.27 -12.61
C LEU A 67 -9.41 4.71 -13.08
N ALA A 68 -8.33 5.45 -13.36
CA ALA A 68 -8.42 6.81 -13.90
C ALA A 68 -9.15 6.85 -15.26
N ALA A 69 -8.85 5.90 -16.16
CA ALA A 69 -9.52 5.78 -17.45
C ALA A 69 -11.02 5.42 -17.31
N GLU A 70 -11.39 4.65 -16.28
CA GLU A 70 -12.77 4.30 -15.93
C GLU A 70 -13.50 5.40 -15.15
N GLY A 71 -12.85 6.52 -14.81
CA GLY A 71 -13.41 7.58 -13.97
C GLY A 71 -13.63 7.15 -12.51
N ARG A 72 -12.94 6.09 -12.06
CA ARG A 72 -12.99 5.59 -10.68
C ARG A 72 -11.83 6.17 -9.87
N GLU A 73 -12.11 6.51 -8.62
CA GLU A 73 -11.11 7.06 -7.70
C GLU A 73 -10.48 5.97 -6.84
N HIS A 74 -9.17 6.09 -6.61
CA HIS A 74 -8.45 5.39 -5.54
C HIS A 74 -8.03 6.39 -4.45
N ALA A 75 -7.74 5.90 -3.25
CA ALA A 75 -7.36 6.77 -2.13
C ALA A 75 -5.90 7.26 -2.15
N GLY A 76 -5.14 6.91 -3.19
CA GLY A 76 -3.75 7.31 -3.40
C GLY A 76 -2.80 6.12 -3.37
N MET A 77 -1.64 6.26 -4.00
CA MET A 77 -0.59 5.24 -4.03
C MET A 77 0.75 5.89 -3.72
N LEU A 78 1.52 5.25 -2.84
CA LEU A 78 2.86 5.66 -2.45
C LEU A 78 3.83 4.57 -2.86
N PHE A 79 4.67 4.87 -3.85
CA PHE A 79 5.62 3.91 -4.40
C PHE A 79 6.98 4.05 -3.72
N THR A 80 7.59 2.91 -3.43
CA THR A 80 9.00 2.85 -3.03
C THR A 80 9.75 1.89 -3.95
N SER A 81 11.08 1.93 -3.86
CA SER A 81 11.95 0.98 -4.55
C SER A 81 13.18 0.71 -3.71
N ASP A 82 13.73 -0.49 -3.80
CA ASP A 82 14.97 -0.85 -3.10
C ASP A 82 16.15 0.07 -3.47
N ARG A 83 16.12 0.67 -4.66
CA ARG A 83 17.13 1.65 -5.10
C ARG A 83 17.09 2.96 -4.31
N SER A 84 15.90 3.44 -3.94
CA SER A 84 15.72 4.71 -3.23
C SER A 84 15.60 4.52 -1.71
N MET A 85 15.10 3.37 -1.29
CA MET A 85 14.95 2.96 0.10
C MET A 85 15.40 1.51 0.25
N PRO A 86 16.72 1.25 0.41
CA PRO A 86 17.24 -0.10 0.57
C PRO A 86 16.66 -0.77 1.81
N ARG A 87 16.17 -2.01 1.66
CA ARG A 87 15.61 -2.82 2.76
C ARG A 87 16.68 -3.34 3.73
N SER A 88 17.93 -3.39 3.31
CA SER A 88 19.08 -3.72 4.15
C SER A 88 20.05 -2.54 4.21
N ARG A 89 20.77 -2.44 5.32
CA ARG A 89 21.94 -1.56 5.39
C ARG A 89 22.99 -2.18 4.48
N ASN A 90 23.32 -1.49 3.39
CA ASN A 90 24.46 -1.87 2.55
C ASN A 90 25.73 -1.51 3.36
N THR A 91 26.14 -2.42 4.25
CA THR A 91 27.43 -2.37 4.97
C THR A 91 28.56 -2.81 4.05
#